data_AF-A0A0X3BLY4-F1
#
_entry.id   AF-A0A0X3BLY4-F1
#
_cell.length_a   1.000
_cell.length_b   1.000
_cell.length_c   1.000
_cell.angle_alpha   90.00
_cell.angle_beta   90.00
_cell.angle_gamma   90.00
#
_symmetry.space_group_name_H-M   'P 1'
#
loop_
_entity.id
_entity.type
_entity.pdbx_description
1 polymer ?
#
loop_
_entity_poly.entity_id
_entity_poly.type
_entity_poly.pdbx_seq_one_letter_code
_entity_poly.pdbx_strand_id
1 'polypeptide(L)'
;MPHFDLFFKTEALRQRLEPHLGLIPPFFEFTVQTGAPEVRYFDQKDPMWKGFPFPVPAGTVYVFDDAIPARALGGGMDMRASVRVTREDRDDEAIILRIWHEILHAIGQPADDMARRAGEWQSISERLMWAAWQSLARPVDVPFWHRKFYSWLTERAARGRRA
;
A
#
# COMPACT_ATOMS: atom_id res chain seq x y z
N MET A 1 -7.67 -10.06 13.59
CA MET A 1 -6.63 -9.18 13.01
C MET A 1 -7.32 -8.16 12.08
N PRO A 2 -6.67 -7.15 11.49
CA PRO A 2 -7.32 -6.33 10.46
C PRO A 2 -7.77 -7.22 9.30
N HIS A 3 -9.07 -7.20 9.02
CA HIS A 3 -9.66 -7.92 7.89
C HIS A 3 -10.11 -6.92 6.84
N PHE A 4 -9.86 -7.23 5.58
CA PHE A 4 -10.24 -6.40 4.44
C PHE A 4 -10.91 -7.23 3.34
N ASP A 5 -12.05 -6.76 2.85
CA ASP A 5 -12.57 -7.16 1.55
C ASP A 5 -11.74 -6.48 0.45
N LEU A 6 -10.95 -7.27 -0.27
CA LEU A 6 -10.05 -6.79 -1.33
C LEU A 6 -10.71 -6.98 -2.68
N PHE A 7 -11.20 -5.88 -3.24
CA PHE A 7 -11.81 -5.83 -4.55
C PHE A 7 -10.77 -5.53 -5.62
N PHE A 8 -10.60 -6.43 -6.57
CA PHE A 8 -9.99 -6.13 -7.85
C PHE A 8 -11.07 -5.79 -8.86
N LYS A 9 -11.01 -4.59 -9.46
CA LYS A 9 -12.05 -4.10 -10.37
C LYS A 9 -12.41 -5.10 -11.47
N THR A 10 -11.41 -5.75 -12.03
CA THR A 10 -11.55 -6.70 -13.15
C THR A 10 -10.94 -8.05 -12.80
N GLU A 11 -11.44 -9.10 -13.44
CA GLU A 11 -10.88 -10.45 -13.27
C GLU A 11 -9.42 -10.53 -13.75
N ALA A 12 -9.07 -9.76 -14.78
CA ALA A 12 -7.70 -9.67 -15.26
C ALA A 12 -6.75 -9.07 -14.22
N LEU A 13 -7.17 -8.02 -13.50
CA LEU A 13 -6.40 -7.48 -12.37
C LEU A 13 -6.23 -8.51 -11.26
N ARG A 14 -7.31 -9.22 -10.92
CA ARG A 14 -7.29 -10.25 -9.89
C ARG A 14 -6.29 -11.36 -10.23
N GLN A 15 -6.42 -11.96 -11.41
CA GLN A 15 -5.54 -13.05 -11.86
C GLN A 15 -4.07 -12.65 -11.89
N ARG A 16 -3.80 -11.38 -12.23
CA ARG A 16 -2.46 -10.82 -12.24
C ARG A 16 -1.89 -10.66 -10.81
N LEU A 17 -2.66 -10.14 -9.87
CA LEU A 17 -2.13 -9.64 -8.59
C LEU A 17 -2.39 -10.55 -7.39
N GLU A 18 -3.51 -11.30 -7.37
CA GLU A 18 -3.86 -12.21 -6.27
C GLU A 18 -2.74 -13.22 -5.93
N PRO A 19 -2.04 -13.85 -6.90
CA PRO A 19 -0.94 -14.77 -6.60
C PRO A 19 0.21 -14.14 -5.80
N HIS A 20 0.35 -12.82 -5.85
CA HIS A 20 1.44 -12.09 -5.19
C HIS A 20 1.05 -11.54 -3.81
N LEU A 21 -0.20 -11.69 -3.37
CA LEU A 21 -0.67 -11.21 -2.06
C LEU A 21 0.10 -11.82 -0.88
N GLY A 22 0.73 -12.99 -1.06
CA GLY A 22 1.60 -13.60 -0.06
C GLY A 22 2.85 -12.77 0.31
N LEU A 23 3.17 -11.70 -0.45
CA LEU A 23 4.19 -10.72 -0.07
C LEU A 23 3.75 -9.82 1.09
N ILE A 24 2.44 -9.66 1.30
CA ILE A 24 1.88 -8.94 2.44
C ILE A 24 1.83 -9.91 3.62
N PRO A 25 2.35 -9.55 4.81
CA PRO A 25 2.34 -10.45 5.95
C PRO A 25 0.92 -10.86 6.34
N PRO A 26 0.73 -12.11 6.83
CA PRO A 26 -0.59 -12.65 7.18
C PRO A 26 -1.25 -11.97 8.39
N PHE A 27 -0.64 -10.90 8.92
CA PHE A 27 -1.29 -9.98 9.83
C PHE A 27 -2.53 -9.33 9.20
N PHE A 28 -2.53 -9.10 7.88
CA PHE A 28 -3.68 -8.62 7.14
C PHE A 28 -4.42 -9.81 6.54
N GLU A 29 -5.69 -9.95 6.87
CA GLU A 29 -6.56 -10.98 6.28
C GLU A 29 -7.36 -10.38 5.12
N PHE A 30 -7.45 -11.12 4.02
CA PHE A 30 -8.17 -10.68 2.82
C PHE A 30 -9.27 -11.64 2.43
N THR A 31 -10.46 -11.12 2.18
CA THR A 31 -11.48 -11.77 1.35
C THR A 31 -11.40 -11.17 -0.04
N VAL A 32 -10.88 -11.93 -1.01
CA VAL A 32 -10.66 -11.44 -2.37
C VAL A 32 -11.96 -11.51 -3.18
N GLN A 33 -12.30 -10.40 -3.84
CA GLN A 33 -13.49 -10.26 -4.67
C GLN A 33 -13.13 -9.63 -6.03
N THR A 34 -13.89 -9.99 -7.06
CA THR A 34 -13.82 -9.34 -8.38
C THR A 34 -15.00 -8.38 -8.52
N GLY A 35 -14.75 -7.15 -8.98
CA GLY A 35 -15.77 -6.12 -9.19
C GLY A 35 -15.43 -4.82 -8.46
N ALA A 36 -16.40 -3.91 -8.41
CA ALA A 36 -16.26 -2.63 -7.72
C ALA A 36 -17.14 -2.62 -6.45
N PRO A 37 -16.60 -2.21 -5.29
CA PRO A 37 -17.41 -1.94 -4.12
C PRO A 37 -18.17 -0.62 -4.30
N GLU A 38 -19.00 -0.26 -3.32
CA GLU A 38 -19.52 1.10 -3.23
C GLU A 38 -18.36 2.09 -3.02
N VAL A 39 -18.29 3.11 -3.88
CA VAL A 39 -17.23 4.13 -3.86
C VAL A 39 -17.81 5.54 -3.85
N ARG A 40 -17.09 6.44 -3.19
CA ARG A 40 -17.25 7.90 -3.33
C ARG A 40 -16.08 8.44 -4.13
N TYR A 41 -16.31 9.53 -4.86
CA TYR A 41 -15.26 10.19 -5.62
C TYR A 41 -14.80 11.45 -4.89
N PHE A 42 -13.48 11.66 -4.83
CA PHE A 42 -12.91 12.88 -4.24
C PHE A 42 -13.21 14.14 -5.07
N ASP A 43 -13.21 15.29 -4.37
CA ASP A 43 -13.57 16.61 -4.91
C ASP A 43 -12.83 16.94 -6.21
N GLN A 44 -13.56 17.51 -7.16
CA GLN A 44 -13.06 17.84 -8.50
C GLN A 44 -12.06 19.01 -8.53
N LYS A 45 -11.89 19.72 -7.41
CA LYS A 45 -11.00 20.89 -7.32
C LYS A 45 -9.52 20.55 -7.12
N ASP A 46 -9.20 19.42 -6.49
CA ASP A 46 -7.81 18.98 -6.32
C ASP A 46 -7.39 18.02 -7.46
N PRO A 47 -6.48 18.43 -8.37
CA PRO A 47 -6.00 17.56 -9.44
C PRO A 47 -5.37 16.25 -8.97
N MET A 48 -4.86 16.19 -7.74
CA MET A 48 -4.30 14.97 -7.16
C MET A 48 -5.36 13.86 -7.07
N TRP A 49 -6.56 14.22 -6.62
CA TRP A 49 -7.63 13.28 -6.27
C TRP A 49 -8.84 13.32 -7.21
N LYS A 50 -8.86 14.22 -8.19
CA LYS A 50 -10.00 14.44 -9.08
C LYS A 50 -10.50 13.13 -9.72
N GLY A 51 -11.71 12.72 -9.33
CA GLY A 51 -12.33 11.50 -9.86
C GLY A 51 -11.68 10.20 -9.36
N PHE A 52 -10.87 10.26 -8.31
CA PHE A 52 -10.31 9.08 -7.66
C PHE A 52 -11.40 8.37 -6.84
N PRO A 53 -11.73 7.11 -7.15
CA PRO A 53 -12.70 6.34 -6.38
C PRO A 53 -12.09 5.94 -5.04
N PHE A 54 -12.87 6.05 -3.97
CA PHE A 54 -12.48 5.62 -2.64
C PHE A 54 -13.62 4.83 -2.01
N PRO A 55 -13.39 3.63 -1.47
CA PRO A 55 -14.46 2.81 -0.96
C PRO A 55 -15.20 3.51 0.19
N VAL A 56 -16.53 3.31 0.25
CA VAL A 56 -17.36 3.83 1.33
C VAL A 56 -17.27 2.95 2.57
N PRO A 57 -17.46 1.61 2.49
CA PRO A 57 -17.47 0.75 3.67
C PRO A 57 -16.08 0.65 4.31
N ALA A 58 -16.04 0.62 5.64
CA ALA A 58 -14.82 0.31 6.38
C ALA A 58 -14.47 -1.18 6.20
N GLY A 59 -13.17 -1.50 6.23
CA GLY A 59 -12.66 -2.83 5.94
C GLY A 59 -12.61 -3.14 4.45
N THR A 60 -12.56 -2.13 3.57
CA THR A 60 -12.55 -2.35 2.11
C THR A 60 -11.29 -1.80 1.46
N VAL A 61 -10.69 -2.60 0.59
CA VAL A 61 -9.59 -2.20 -0.29
C VAL A 61 -10.06 -2.32 -1.74
N TYR A 62 -9.92 -1.25 -2.52
CA TYR A 62 -10.32 -1.24 -3.93
C TYR A 62 -9.14 -1.01 -4.86
N VAL A 63 -8.81 -2.01 -5.67
CA VAL A 63 -7.76 -1.98 -6.69
C VAL A 63 -8.39 -1.83 -8.07
N PHE A 64 -8.02 -0.78 -8.81
CA PHE A 64 -8.66 -0.43 -10.09
C PHE A 64 -7.65 0.07 -11.12
N ASP A 65 -8.01 0.01 -12.40
CA ASP A 65 -7.14 0.33 -13.54
C ASP A 65 -7.70 1.40 -14.49
N ASP A 66 -8.65 2.21 -14.00
CA ASP A 66 -9.30 3.22 -14.80
C ASP A 66 -8.35 4.34 -15.26
N ALA A 67 -8.60 4.79 -16.50
CA ALA A 67 -8.02 6.01 -17.03
C ALA A 67 -8.76 7.24 -16.46
N ILE A 68 -8.47 7.58 -15.20
CA ILE A 68 -8.98 8.78 -14.51
C ILE A 68 -7.94 9.92 -14.52
N PRO A 69 -8.39 11.18 -14.39
CA PRO A 69 -7.48 12.35 -14.40
C PRO A 69 -6.69 12.52 -13.10
N ALA A 70 -7.06 11.85 -12.01
CA ALA A 70 -6.32 11.86 -10.75
C ALA A 70 -4.84 11.49 -10.96
N ARG A 71 -3.95 12.13 -10.19
CA ARG A 71 -2.52 11.79 -10.17
C ARG A 71 -2.17 10.81 -9.07
N ALA A 72 -3.00 10.70 -8.04
CA ALA A 72 -2.83 9.74 -6.97
C ALA A 72 -2.77 8.31 -7.52
N LEU A 73 -1.87 7.51 -6.97
CA LEU A 73 -1.75 6.08 -7.23
C LEU A 73 -2.31 5.23 -6.10
N GLY A 74 -2.51 5.82 -4.92
CA GLY A 74 -3.05 5.16 -3.76
C GLY A 74 -3.52 6.17 -2.73
N GLY A 75 -4.39 5.70 -1.84
CA GLY A 75 -4.74 6.39 -0.60
C GLY A 75 -5.31 5.40 0.41
N GLY A 76 -4.98 5.59 1.68
CA GLY A 76 -5.44 4.75 2.78
C GLY A 76 -5.79 5.56 4.02
N MET A 77 -6.96 5.31 4.62
CA MET A 77 -7.41 5.93 5.87
C MET A 77 -8.64 5.21 6.41
N ASP A 78 -8.91 5.31 7.72
CA ASP A 78 -10.14 4.83 8.36
C ASP A 78 -10.54 3.38 7.97
N MET A 79 -9.60 2.44 8.03
CA MET A 79 -9.80 1.05 7.61
C MET A 79 -10.23 0.90 6.13
N ARG A 80 -9.85 1.83 5.26
CA ARG A 80 -10.17 1.82 3.84
C ARG A 80 -8.93 2.14 3.03
N ALA A 81 -8.80 1.53 1.87
CA ALA A 81 -7.75 1.88 0.94
C ALA A 81 -8.25 1.79 -0.51
N SER A 82 -7.65 2.58 -1.38
CA SER A 82 -7.80 2.39 -2.82
C SER A 82 -6.48 2.56 -3.53
N VAL A 83 -6.25 1.70 -4.52
CA VAL A 83 -4.99 1.61 -5.26
C VAL A 83 -5.29 1.61 -6.74
N ARG A 84 -4.65 2.52 -7.45
CA ARG A 84 -4.70 2.59 -8.90
C ARG A 84 -3.54 1.79 -9.49
N VAL A 85 -3.84 0.97 -10.49
CA VAL A 85 -2.87 0.30 -11.35
C VAL A 85 -2.89 1.01 -12.71
N THR A 86 -1.72 1.39 -13.22
CA THR A 86 -1.62 2.04 -14.53
C THR A 86 -1.01 1.09 -15.57
N ARG A 87 -0.98 1.50 -16.84
CA ARG A 87 -0.38 0.69 -17.92
C ARG A 87 1.15 0.67 -17.83
N GLU A 88 1.73 1.64 -17.14
CA GLU A 88 3.15 1.77 -16.86
C GLU A 88 3.59 0.88 -15.69
N ASP A 89 2.66 0.47 -14.81
CA ASP A 89 2.95 -0.50 -13.76
C ASP A 89 3.21 -1.88 -14.39
N ARG A 90 4.49 -2.20 -14.64
CA ARG A 90 4.97 -3.49 -15.16
C ARG A 90 5.42 -4.46 -14.08
N ASP A 91 5.72 -3.95 -12.89
CA ASP A 91 6.21 -4.73 -11.77
C ASP A 91 5.07 -5.00 -10.78
N ASP A 92 4.65 -6.27 -10.71
CA ASP A 92 3.57 -6.69 -9.84
C ASP A 92 3.96 -6.57 -8.36
N GLU A 93 5.24 -6.75 -8.02
CA GLU A 93 5.73 -6.56 -6.65
C GLU A 93 5.55 -5.11 -6.21
N ALA A 94 5.85 -4.15 -7.08
CA ALA A 94 5.66 -2.73 -6.78
C ALA A 94 4.19 -2.39 -6.52
N ILE A 95 3.26 -3.01 -7.26
CA ILE A 95 1.81 -2.84 -7.03
C ILE A 95 1.42 -3.44 -5.67
N ILE A 96 1.90 -4.65 -5.33
CA ILE A 96 1.60 -5.26 -4.03
C ILE A 96 2.17 -4.44 -2.87
N LEU A 97 3.36 -3.87 -3.03
CA LEU A 97 3.93 -2.95 -2.04
C LEU A 97 3.10 -1.68 -1.88
N ARG A 98 2.52 -1.16 -2.97
CA ARG A 98 1.56 -0.05 -2.90
C ARG A 98 0.29 -0.45 -2.13
N ILE A 99 -0.26 -1.65 -2.36
CA ILE A 99 -1.38 -2.15 -1.56
C ILE A 99 -1.01 -2.22 -0.08
N TRP A 100 0.15 -2.78 0.24
CA TRP A 100 0.61 -2.86 1.63
C TRP A 100 0.81 -1.48 2.27
N HIS A 101 1.38 -0.54 1.54
CA HIS A 101 1.53 0.84 1.96
C HIS A 101 0.18 1.48 2.33
N GLU A 102 -0.82 1.36 1.46
CA GLU A 102 -2.12 1.99 1.72
C GLU A 102 -2.90 1.31 2.86
N ILE A 103 -2.83 -0.02 3.01
CA ILE A 103 -3.48 -0.67 4.16
C ILE A 103 -2.78 -0.36 5.49
N LEU A 104 -1.48 -0.06 5.47
CA LEU A 104 -0.77 0.45 6.66
C LEU A 104 -1.31 1.82 7.06
N HIS A 105 -1.48 2.74 6.11
CA HIS A 105 -2.15 4.03 6.36
C HIS A 105 -3.59 3.83 6.84
N ALA A 106 -4.33 2.88 6.26
CA ALA A 106 -5.70 2.57 6.65
C ALA A 106 -5.83 2.15 8.12
N ILE A 107 -4.81 1.50 8.70
CA ILE A 107 -4.75 1.13 10.12
C ILE A 107 -3.98 2.16 10.99
N GLY A 108 -3.70 3.35 10.46
CA GLY A 108 -3.05 4.44 11.17
C GLY A 108 -1.54 4.27 11.37
N GLN A 109 -0.87 3.41 10.60
CA GLN A 109 0.60 3.35 10.59
C GLN A 109 1.18 4.37 9.61
N PRO A 110 2.32 5.01 9.96
CA PRO A 110 2.91 6.06 9.13
C PRO A 110 3.78 5.47 8.01
N ALA A 111 3.18 4.99 6.93
CA ALA A 111 3.92 4.30 5.86
C ALA A 111 4.84 5.22 5.02
N ASP A 112 4.67 6.53 5.10
CA ASP A 112 5.52 7.54 4.43
C ASP A 112 6.83 7.83 5.19
N ASP A 113 6.96 7.39 6.43
CA ASP A 113 8.00 7.83 7.36
C ASP A 113 9.33 7.07 7.25
N MET A 114 9.54 6.27 6.19
CA MET A 114 10.66 5.32 6.10
C MET A 114 12.02 5.95 6.44
N ALA A 115 12.36 7.07 5.79
CA ALA A 115 13.62 7.76 6.03
C ALA A 115 13.65 8.47 7.39
N ARG A 116 12.55 9.15 7.77
CA ARG A 116 12.45 9.88 9.05
C ARG A 116 12.63 8.98 10.25
N ARG A 117 12.17 7.73 10.15
CA ARG A 117 12.22 6.71 11.20
C ARG A 117 13.35 5.70 11.02
N ALA A 118 14.32 5.94 10.12
CA ALA A 118 15.42 5.00 9.86
C ALA A 118 16.10 4.47 11.14
N GLY A 119 16.25 5.33 12.14
CA GLY A 119 16.82 4.95 13.45
C GLY A 119 15.98 3.95 14.28
N GLU A 120 14.70 3.77 13.98
CA GLU A 120 13.80 2.90 14.74
C GLU A 120 13.71 1.48 14.16
N TRP A 121 13.81 1.35 12.84
CA TRP A 121 13.55 0.08 12.15
C TRP A 121 14.80 -0.56 11.54
N GLN A 122 15.89 0.19 11.38
CA GLN A 122 17.16 -0.34 10.87
C GLN A 122 18.08 -0.79 12.01
N SER A 123 18.61 -2.00 11.86
CA SER A 123 19.81 -2.49 12.55
C SER A 123 21.05 -1.68 12.16
N ILE A 124 22.13 -1.85 12.92
CA ILE A 124 23.40 -1.14 12.67
C ILE A 124 23.97 -1.45 11.28
N SER A 125 23.92 -2.72 10.85
CA SER A 125 24.41 -3.12 9.52
C SER A 125 23.55 -2.54 8.39
N GLU A 126 22.23 -2.46 8.58
CA GLU A 126 21.32 -1.83 7.62
C GLU A 126 21.58 -0.33 7.49
N ARG A 127 21.90 0.37 8.58
CA ARG A 127 22.27 1.79 8.51
C ARG A 127 23.55 2.00 7.71
N LEU A 128 24.55 1.14 7.88
CA LEU A 128 25.79 1.17 7.09
C LEU A 128 25.50 0.94 5.61
N MET A 129 24.68 -0.07 5.30
CA MET A 129 24.29 -0.37 3.92
C MET A 129 23.46 0.76 3.31
N TRP A 130 22.53 1.35 4.06
CA TRP A 130 21.75 2.51 3.65
C TRP A 130 22.64 3.72 3.34
N ALA A 131 23.59 4.02 4.21
CA ALA A 131 24.55 5.11 4.00
C ALA A 131 25.41 4.86 2.75
N ALA A 132 25.86 3.62 2.54
CA ALA A 132 26.58 3.23 1.32
C ALA A 132 25.69 3.33 0.06
N TRP A 133 24.40 2.99 0.17
CA TRP A 133 23.44 3.15 -0.92
C TRP A 133 23.28 4.62 -1.33
N GLN A 134 23.12 5.49 -0.33
CA GLN A 134 22.99 6.94 -0.51
C GLN A 134 24.27 7.57 -1.07
N SER A 135 25.45 7.13 -0.63
CA SER A 135 26.73 7.66 -1.14
C SER A 135 26.96 7.29 -2.61
N LEU A 136 26.35 6.20 -3.08
CA LEU A 136 26.33 5.79 -4.48
C LEU A 136 25.21 6.47 -5.30
N ALA A 137 24.53 7.47 -4.73
CA ALA A 137 23.39 8.16 -5.34
C ALA A 137 22.27 7.22 -5.84
N ARG A 138 22.13 6.05 -5.20
CA ARG A 138 21.10 5.08 -5.54
C ARG A 138 19.79 5.46 -4.84
N PRO A 139 18.63 5.27 -5.49
CA PRO A 139 17.34 5.53 -4.86
C PRO A 139 17.15 4.61 -3.66
N VAL A 140 16.73 5.19 -2.54
CA VAL A 140 16.33 4.44 -1.32
C VAL A 140 14.85 4.04 -1.37
N ASP A 141 14.09 4.69 -2.24
CA ASP A 141 12.69 4.39 -2.57
C ASP A 141 12.63 3.17 -3.49
N VAL A 142 13.05 2.01 -2.96
CA VAL A 142 13.14 0.73 -3.70
C VAL A 142 12.46 -0.39 -2.92
N PRO A 143 11.95 -1.43 -3.63
CA PRO A 143 11.20 -2.52 -3.00
C PRO A 143 11.88 -3.16 -1.78
N PHE A 144 13.21 -3.29 -1.82
CA PHE A 144 14.00 -3.85 -0.72
C PHE A 144 13.79 -3.11 0.61
N TRP A 145 13.86 -1.78 0.61
CA TRP A 145 13.76 -0.98 1.83
C TRP A 145 12.31 -0.87 2.30
N HIS A 146 11.36 -0.73 1.37
CA HIS A 146 9.93 -0.73 1.67
C HIS A 146 9.49 -2.00 2.37
N ARG A 147 9.89 -3.19 1.87
CA ARG A 147 9.58 -4.47 2.52
C ARG A 147 10.01 -4.49 3.99
N LYS A 148 11.23 -4.02 4.28
CA LYS A 148 11.76 -3.99 5.66
C LYS A 148 10.98 -3.02 6.54
N PHE A 149 10.76 -1.81 6.05
CA PHE A 149 10.04 -0.79 6.80
C PHE A 149 8.58 -1.18 7.06
N TYR A 150 7.89 -1.68 6.04
CA TYR A 150 6.50 -2.11 6.15
C TYR A 150 6.34 -3.35 7.03
N SER A 151 7.29 -4.29 6.98
CA SER A 151 7.35 -5.43 7.92
C SER A 151 7.42 -4.94 9.36
N TRP A 152 8.36 -4.03 9.64
CA TRP A 152 8.52 -3.44 10.98
C TRP A 152 7.26 -2.70 11.45
N LEU A 153 6.62 -1.91 10.59
CA LEU A 153 5.35 -1.24 10.90
C LEU A 153 4.23 -2.25 11.20
N THR A 154 4.15 -3.32 10.42
CA THR A 154 3.16 -4.39 10.57
C THR A 154 3.33 -5.11 11.90
N GLU A 155 4.56 -5.47 12.26
CA GLU A 155 4.87 -6.07 13.56
C GLU A 155 4.57 -5.12 14.73
N ARG A 156 4.90 -3.84 14.57
CA ARG A 156 4.61 -2.82 15.59
C ARG A 156 3.11 -2.71 15.84
N ALA A 157 2.31 -2.67 14.77
CA ALA A 157 0.86 -2.66 14.86
C ALA A 157 0.31 -3.96 15.51
N ALA A 158 0.88 -5.10 15.17
CA ALA A 158 0.50 -6.39 15.76
C ALA A 158 0.77 -6.46 17.27
N ARG A 159 1.91 -5.91 17.73
CA ARG A 159 2.24 -5.82 19.17
C ARG A 159 1.32 -4.87 19.92
N GLY A 160 1.02 -3.70 19.35
CA GLY A 160 0.17 -2.69 19.98
C GLY A 160 -1.28 -3.12 20.22
N ARG A 161 -1.79 -4.12 19.48
CA ARG A 161 -3.14 -4.68 19.68
C ARG A 161 -3.23 -5.77 20.77
N ARG A 162 -2.08 -6.25 21.27
CA ARG A 162 -2.03 -7.29 22.33
C ARG A 162 -1.89 -6.70 23.74
N ALA A 163 -1.68 -5.38 23.84
CA ALA A 163 -1.67 -4.63 25.08
C ALA A 163 -3.07 -4.07 25.37
#